data_AF-A0A2H9MYV5-F1
#
_entry.id   AF-A0A2H9MYV5-F1
#
_cell.length_a   1.000
_cell.length_b   1.000
_cell.length_c   1.000
_cell.angle_alpha   90.00
_cell.angle_beta   90.00
_cell.angle_gamma   90.00
#
_symmetry.space_group_name_H-M   'P 1'
#
loop_
_entity.id
_entity.type
_entity.pdbx_description
1 polymer ?
#
loop_
_entity_poly.entity_id
_entity_poly.type
_entity_poly.pdbx_seq_one_letter_code
_entity_poly.pdbx_strand_id
1 'polypeptide(L)'
;ILDGGPFNPSITEAYLTDEILIGESGCNRLENSIAKDVNGNPVDYSSKCGKDDQLGWEVGGDTIGIGCINPNDYQDASAQISELQIYHPGCDDLSKSQSSDCYAAYHRYCIDKGYDGGVPQEVNSIDGILVYCFNSMDYGDADISDLKSHNFWCDDLGKTQAAECYSAYHRYCIGKGYDGGFPQEVQLKVGVFCFNDGNYRDVQISELKGYHPGCDGLEKSQSPDCYAAYHRYCIDKGYKLGVPQEKGRDIYDQKLILIKYVDADNQVVVKG
;
A
#
# COMPACT_ATOMS: atom_id res chain seq x y z
N ILE A 1 -27.16 -20.41 42.95
CA ILE A 1 -27.70 -20.67 41.60
C ILE A 1 -28.16 -19.32 41.10
N LEU A 2 -27.26 -18.58 40.45
CA LEU A 2 -27.58 -17.31 39.82
C LEU A 2 -28.08 -17.65 38.42
N ASP A 3 -29.32 -17.24 38.15
CA ASP A 3 -30.00 -17.47 36.87
C ASP A 3 -29.25 -16.70 35.77
N GLY A 4 -28.51 -17.44 34.95
CA GLY A 4 -27.89 -16.93 33.74
C GLY A 4 -28.96 -16.70 32.68
N GLY A 5 -29.56 -15.51 32.70
CA GLY A 5 -30.39 -15.04 31.59
C GLY A 5 -29.59 -14.97 30.29
N PRO A 6 -30.23 -15.14 29.12
CA PRO A 6 -29.55 -15.15 27.84
C PRO A 6 -28.89 -13.80 27.56
N PHE A 7 -27.56 -13.80 27.48
CA PHE A 7 -26.76 -12.68 26.96
C PHE A 7 -27.17 -12.45 25.49
N ASN A 8 -27.76 -11.29 25.21
CA ASN A 8 -28.23 -10.93 23.88
C ASN A 8 -27.47 -9.67 23.42
N PRO A 9 -26.29 -9.80 22.78
CA PRO A 9 -25.53 -8.65 22.34
C PRO A 9 -26.28 -7.96 21.19
N SER A 10 -26.68 -6.70 21.40
CA SER A 10 -27.18 -5.84 20.33
C SER A 10 -25.99 -5.16 19.65
N ILE A 11 -25.66 -5.56 18.43
CA ILE A 11 -24.69 -4.85 17.60
C ILE A 11 -25.40 -3.62 17.02
N THR A 12 -24.81 -2.43 17.20
CA THR A 12 -25.30 -1.19 16.58
C THR A 12 -24.21 -0.64 15.67
N GLU A 13 -24.52 -0.49 14.37
CA GLU A 13 -23.64 0.19 13.41
C GLU A 13 -23.74 1.72 13.61
N ALA A 14 -22.60 2.41 13.68
CA ALA A 14 -22.52 3.86 13.67
C ALA A 14 -21.67 4.30 12.46
N TYR A 15 -22.11 5.34 11.75
CA TYR A 15 -21.41 5.91 10.59
C TYR A 15 -20.58 7.12 11.04
N LEU A 16 -19.28 7.12 10.74
CA LEU A 16 -18.39 8.27 10.94
C LEU A 16 -18.20 9.00 9.59
N THR A 17 -18.17 10.33 9.61
CA THR A 17 -18.05 11.17 8.40
C THR A 17 -16.60 11.49 8.03
N ASP A 18 -16.35 11.68 6.73
CA ASP A 18 -15.06 11.76 6.02
C ASP A 18 -13.97 12.72 6.58
N GLU A 19 -14.32 13.76 7.33
CA GLU A 19 -13.35 14.77 7.79
C GLU A 19 -12.42 14.31 8.93
N ILE A 20 -12.68 13.14 9.53
CA ILE A 20 -12.03 12.73 10.79
C ILE A 20 -10.66 12.07 10.58
N LEU A 21 -10.34 11.53 9.39
CA LEU A 21 -9.32 10.47 9.25
C LEU A 21 -7.98 10.86 8.61
N ILE A 22 -7.76 12.12 8.20
CA ILE A 22 -6.66 12.46 7.26
C ILE A 22 -5.31 12.86 7.95
N GLY A 23 -5.15 12.86 9.27
CA GLY A 23 -3.94 13.45 9.89
C GLY A 23 -3.31 12.79 11.10
N GLU A 24 -4.02 11.92 11.81
CA GLU A 24 -3.55 11.27 13.03
C GLU A 24 -4.10 9.85 13.05
N SER A 25 -3.41 8.91 13.72
CA SER A 25 -3.98 7.59 14.00
C SER A 25 -5.43 7.79 14.47
N GLY A 26 -6.42 7.17 13.80
CA GLY A 26 -7.85 7.48 13.99
C GLY A 26 -8.30 7.46 15.47
N CYS A 27 -7.54 6.75 16.29
CA CYS A 27 -7.57 6.75 17.74
C CYS A 27 -7.40 8.11 18.45
N ASN A 28 -6.40 8.94 18.10
CA ASN A 28 -6.17 10.22 18.79
C ASN A 28 -7.31 11.23 18.60
N ARG A 29 -8.06 11.13 17.49
CA ARG A 29 -9.25 11.95 17.26
C ARG A 29 -10.51 11.34 17.88
N LEU A 30 -10.64 10.02 17.97
CA LEU A 30 -11.73 9.38 18.73
C LEU A 30 -11.74 9.80 20.20
N GLU A 31 -10.56 9.89 20.84
CA GLU A 31 -10.44 10.38 22.23
C GLU A 31 -10.90 11.86 22.40
N ASN A 32 -10.88 12.64 21.31
CA ASN A 32 -11.29 14.04 21.29
C ASN A 32 -12.66 14.28 20.62
N SER A 33 -13.35 13.22 20.20
CA SER A 33 -14.65 13.28 19.53
C SER A 33 -15.75 12.83 20.48
N ILE A 34 -16.89 13.51 20.49
CA ILE A 34 -18.08 13.01 21.17
C ILE A 34 -18.71 11.94 20.27
N ALA A 35 -18.37 10.67 20.50
CA ALA A 35 -19.11 9.57 19.90
C ALA A 35 -20.59 9.66 20.30
N LYS A 36 -21.51 9.43 19.38
CA LYS A 36 -22.96 9.44 19.65
C LYS A 36 -23.58 8.09 19.28
N ASP A 37 -24.54 7.63 20.06
CA ASP A 37 -25.31 6.41 19.76
C ASP A 37 -26.33 6.65 18.63
N VAL A 38 -27.04 5.60 18.22
CA VAL A 38 -28.08 5.64 17.16
C VAL A 38 -29.25 6.58 17.48
N ASN A 39 -29.37 7.06 18.72
CA ASN A 39 -30.37 8.02 19.15
C ASN A 39 -29.77 9.42 19.34
N GLY A 40 -28.50 9.63 19.02
CA GLY A 40 -27.79 10.90 19.14
C GLY A 40 -27.26 11.20 20.54
N ASN A 41 -27.30 10.26 21.48
CA ASN A 41 -26.78 10.47 22.84
C ASN A 41 -25.25 10.34 22.85
N PRO A 42 -24.52 11.22 23.56
CA PRO A 42 -23.10 11.04 23.79
C PRO A 42 -22.77 9.67 24.40
N VAL A 43 -21.76 9.01 23.86
CA VAL A 43 -21.19 7.76 24.34
C VAL A 43 -19.83 8.09 24.93
N ASP A 44 -19.62 7.73 26.20
CA ASP A 44 -18.32 7.88 26.85
C ASP A 44 -17.39 6.76 26.36
N TYR A 45 -16.40 7.14 25.56
CA TYR A 45 -15.37 6.23 25.06
C TYR A 45 -14.17 6.28 26.02
N SER A 46 -14.24 5.52 27.11
CA SER A 46 -13.21 5.55 28.16
C SER A 46 -11.99 4.66 27.87
N SER A 47 -12.00 3.88 26.78
CA SER A 47 -10.83 3.10 26.37
C SER A 47 -9.81 4.03 25.74
N LYS A 48 -8.74 4.30 26.49
CA LYS A 48 -7.49 4.80 25.92
C LYS A 48 -7.13 3.88 24.79
N CYS A 49 -6.95 4.42 23.60
CA CYS A 49 -6.62 3.63 22.43
C CYS A 49 -5.35 2.83 22.68
N GLY A 50 -5.53 1.54 23.00
CA GLY A 50 -4.44 0.62 23.21
C GLY A 50 -3.79 0.28 21.88
N LYS A 51 -2.59 -0.31 21.93
CA LYS A 51 -2.01 -0.96 20.72
C LYS A 51 -2.95 -2.02 20.13
N ASP A 52 -3.86 -2.53 20.94
CA ASP A 52 -4.83 -3.57 20.59
C ASP A 52 -6.06 -3.02 19.83
N ASP A 53 -6.30 -1.70 19.88
CA ASP A 53 -7.45 -1.04 19.22
C ASP A 53 -7.09 -0.49 17.82
N GLN A 54 -5.86 -0.72 17.34
CA GLN A 54 -5.43 -0.39 15.98
C GLN A 54 -5.92 -1.46 14.99
N LEU A 55 -7.22 -1.50 14.75
CA LEU A 55 -7.76 -2.29 13.64
C LEU A 55 -7.39 -1.59 12.32
N GLY A 56 -6.61 -2.28 11.49
CA GLY A 56 -6.28 -1.81 10.15
C GLY A 56 -7.50 -1.92 9.25
N TRP A 57 -8.21 -0.82 9.05
CA TRP A 57 -9.38 -0.77 8.17
C TRP A 57 -8.96 -0.37 6.75
N GLU A 58 -8.97 -1.33 5.82
CA GLU A 58 -8.97 -1.07 4.38
C GLU A 58 -10.34 -1.50 3.84
N VAL A 59 -11.13 -0.55 3.36
CA VAL A 59 -12.45 -0.81 2.81
C VAL A 59 -12.29 -0.64 1.30
N GLY A 60 -12.45 -1.75 0.59
CA GLY A 60 -12.05 -1.86 -0.80
C GLY A 60 -12.98 -1.15 -1.76
N GLY A 61 -12.53 -0.02 -2.30
CA GLY A 61 -12.87 0.35 -3.67
C GLY A 61 -12.15 -0.56 -4.67
N ASP A 62 -12.73 -0.79 -5.85
CA ASP A 62 -12.12 -1.52 -6.96
C ASP A 62 -11.02 -0.69 -7.67
N THR A 63 -10.34 0.21 -6.95
CA THR A 63 -9.32 1.11 -7.48
C THR A 63 -7.91 0.72 -7.05
N ILE A 64 -6.92 1.13 -7.84
CA ILE A 64 -5.51 1.10 -7.50
C ILE A 64 -4.97 2.51 -7.66
N GLY A 65 -4.31 3.02 -6.62
CA GLY A 65 -3.54 4.25 -6.67
C GLY A 65 -2.27 4.03 -7.46
N ILE A 66 -2.11 4.75 -8.57
CA ILE A 66 -0.97 4.65 -9.49
C ILE A 66 -0.26 5.98 -9.54
N GLY A 67 1.05 5.97 -9.33
CA GLY A 67 1.93 7.10 -9.62
C GLY A 67 2.40 7.03 -11.07
N CYS A 68 1.93 7.93 -11.92
CA CYS A 68 2.46 8.09 -13.28
C CYS A 68 3.60 9.10 -13.28
N ILE A 69 4.82 8.66 -13.63
CA ILE A 69 6.06 9.42 -13.45
C ILE A 69 6.66 9.80 -14.81
N ASN A 70 7.23 11.00 -14.89
CA ASN A 70 7.97 11.49 -16.06
C ASN A 70 9.39 11.94 -15.63
N PRO A 71 10.30 10.99 -15.34
CA PRO A 71 11.65 11.33 -14.90
C PRO A 71 12.40 12.12 -15.99
N ASN A 72 13.15 13.15 -15.58
CA ASN A 72 13.96 13.96 -16.49
C ASN A 72 15.16 13.19 -17.06
N ASP A 73 15.68 12.24 -16.29
CA ASP A 73 16.83 11.41 -16.65
C ASP A 73 16.46 9.95 -16.41
N TYR A 74 16.23 9.22 -17.51
CA TYR A 74 15.84 7.82 -17.49
C TYR A 74 16.37 7.06 -18.68
N GLN A 75 16.49 5.75 -18.51
CA GLN A 75 16.78 4.80 -19.58
C GLN A 75 15.81 3.63 -19.53
N ASP A 76 15.23 3.34 -20.70
CA ASP A 76 14.50 2.10 -20.94
C ASP A 76 15.52 1.00 -21.26
N ALA A 77 15.58 -0.03 -20.43
CA ALA A 77 16.49 -1.15 -20.62
C ALA A 77 15.71 -2.47 -20.68
N SER A 78 15.78 -3.16 -21.82
CA SER A 78 15.28 -4.53 -21.91
C SER A 78 16.35 -5.47 -21.38
N ALA A 79 16.07 -6.13 -20.28
CA ALA A 79 16.99 -7.07 -19.63
C ALA A 79 16.44 -8.49 -19.73
N GLN A 80 17.29 -9.42 -20.14
CA GLN A 80 16.95 -10.84 -20.11
C GLN A 80 17.02 -11.37 -18.67
N ILE A 81 16.22 -12.38 -18.31
CA ILE A 81 16.27 -12.94 -16.95
C ILE A 81 17.68 -13.44 -16.60
N SER A 82 18.39 -14.03 -17.56
CA SER A 82 19.77 -14.50 -17.38
C SER A 82 20.78 -13.36 -17.13
N GLU A 83 20.50 -12.16 -17.62
CA GLU A 83 21.30 -10.96 -17.33
C GLU A 83 21.05 -10.50 -15.89
N LEU A 84 19.79 -10.47 -15.46
CA LEU A 84 19.40 -10.08 -14.10
C LEU A 84 19.89 -11.07 -13.04
N GLN A 85 19.97 -12.36 -13.36
CA GLN A 85 20.57 -13.39 -12.49
C GLN A 85 22.02 -13.07 -12.08
N ILE A 86 22.77 -12.32 -12.89
CA ILE A 86 24.14 -11.89 -12.56
C ILE A 86 24.11 -10.94 -11.35
N TYR A 87 23.09 -10.10 -11.25
CA TYR A 87 22.93 -9.11 -10.17
C TYR A 87 22.24 -9.69 -8.93
N HIS A 88 21.34 -10.67 -9.11
CA HIS A 88 20.78 -11.45 -8.00
C HIS A 88 20.40 -12.87 -8.45
N PRO A 89 21.05 -13.95 -7.95
CA PRO A 89 20.80 -15.32 -8.41
C PRO A 89 19.36 -15.81 -8.22
N GLY A 90 18.63 -15.24 -7.25
CA GLY A 90 17.21 -15.58 -7.02
C GLY A 90 16.24 -14.97 -8.03
N CYS A 91 16.68 -14.03 -8.87
CA CYS A 91 15.88 -13.51 -9.98
C CYS A 91 16.02 -14.42 -11.20
N ASP A 92 15.49 -15.65 -11.10
CA ASP A 92 15.76 -16.75 -12.02
C ASP A 92 14.56 -17.16 -12.89
N ASP A 93 13.42 -16.52 -12.69
CA ASP A 93 12.15 -16.88 -13.33
C ASP A 93 11.34 -15.62 -13.61
N LEU A 94 10.82 -15.49 -14.83
CA LEU A 94 9.94 -14.38 -15.22
C LEU A 94 8.68 -14.29 -14.35
N SER A 95 8.18 -15.43 -13.87
CA SER A 95 7.03 -15.47 -12.94
C SER A 95 7.34 -14.85 -11.58
N LYS A 96 8.62 -14.73 -11.22
CA LYS A 96 9.13 -14.09 -10.00
C LYS A 96 9.62 -12.66 -10.24
N SER A 97 9.33 -12.06 -11.39
CA SER A 97 9.74 -10.69 -11.73
C SER A 97 9.34 -9.64 -10.69
N GLN A 98 8.29 -9.89 -9.90
CA GLN A 98 7.84 -9.00 -8.82
C GLN A 98 8.33 -9.44 -7.42
N SER A 99 9.28 -10.37 -7.33
CA SER A 99 9.87 -10.81 -6.07
C SER A 99 10.93 -9.84 -5.56
N SER A 100 11.22 -9.89 -4.25
CA SER A 100 12.31 -9.10 -3.64
C SER A 100 13.66 -9.35 -4.30
N ASP A 101 13.91 -10.59 -4.73
CA ASP A 101 15.14 -10.98 -5.40
C ASP A 101 15.29 -10.30 -6.77
N CYS A 102 14.19 -10.21 -7.53
CA CYS A 102 14.19 -9.48 -8.79
C CYS A 102 14.27 -7.97 -8.61
N TYR A 103 13.61 -7.38 -7.62
CA TYR A 103 13.78 -5.97 -7.29
C TYR A 103 15.24 -5.62 -6.94
N ALA A 104 15.91 -6.46 -6.15
CA ALA A 104 17.33 -6.31 -5.88
C ALA A 104 18.18 -6.42 -7.16
N ALA A 105 17.83 -7.31 -8.09
CA ALA A 105 18.49 -7.40 -9.39
C ALA A 105 18.29 -6.13 -10.23
N TYR A 106 17.07 -5.60 -10.33
CA TYR A 106 16.78 -4.36 -11.08
C TYR A 106 17.53 -3.16 -10.52
N HIS A 107 17.53 -3.01 -9.19
CA HIS A 107 18.26 -1.96 -8.50
C HIS A 107 19.75 -1.98 -8.87
N ARG A 108 20.41 -3.13 -8.70
CA ARG A 108 21.85 -3.29 -9.00
C ARG A 108 22.15 -3.18 -10.49
N TYR A 109 21.26 -3.67 -11.35
CA TYR A 109 21.35 -3.52 -12.80
C TYR A 109 21.35 -2.05 -13.23
N CYS A 110 20.48 -1.24 -12.63
CA CYS A 110 20.40 0.18 -12.92
C CYS A 110 21.56 0.99 -12.32
N ILE A 111 22.06 0.59 -11.14
CA ILE A 111 23.31 1.15 -10.57
C ILE A 111 24.49 0.95 -11.53
N ASP A 112 24.63 -0.23 -12.12
CA ASP A 112 25.71 -0.51 -13.08
C ASP A 112 25.60 0.36 -14.37
N LYS A 113 24.40 0.86 -14.68
CA LYS A 113 24.16 1.83 -15.76
C LYS A 113 24.33 3.30 -15.33
N GLY A 114 24.62 3.56 -14.06
CA GLY A 114 24.81 4.91 -13.53
C GLY A 114 23.53 5.60 -13.04
N TYR A 115 22.50 4.84 -12.69
CA TYR A 115 21.25 5.34 -12.10
C TYR A 115 21.13 4.91 -10.64
N ASP A 116 20.30 5.61 -9.86
CA ASP A 116 20.08 5.25 -8.45
C ASP A 116 19.28 3.94 -8.26
N GLY A 117 18.46 3.55 -9.24
CA GLY A 117 17.65 2.35 -9.14
C GLY A 117 16.75 2.10 -10.35
N GLY A 118 15.86 1.12 -10.23
CA GLY A 118 14.91 0.82 -11.28
C GLY A 118 13.72 -0.03 -10.88
N VAL A 119 12.75 -0.06 -11.79
CA VAL A 119 11.45 -0.72 -11.59
C VAL A 119 11.05 -1.49 -12.85
N PRO A 120 10.50 -2.71 -12.73
CA PRO A 120 9.98 -3.42 -13.88
C PRO A 120 8.69 -2.73 -14.37
N GLN A 121 8.48 -2.69 -15.69
CA GLN A 121 7.29 -2.09 -16.30
C GLN A 121 6.54 -3.06 -17.20
N GLU A 122 7.25 -3.83 -18.02
CA GLU A 122 6.65 -4.90 -18.81
C GLU A 122 7.41 -6.21 -18.60
N VAL A 123 6.68 -7.27 -18.30
CA VAL A 123 7.22 -8.62 -18.18
C VAL A 123 6.71 -9.40 -19.38
N ASN A 124 7.58 -10.20 -20.00
CA ASN A 124 7.29 -10.97 -21.22
C ASN A 124 7.20 -10.09 -22.49
N SER A 125 8.04 -9.04 -22.57
CA SER A 125 8.33 -8.45 -23.88
C SER A 125 9.12 -9.46 -24.71
N ILE A 126 9.12 -9.32 -26.04
CA ILE A 126 9.92 -10.18 -26.95
C ILE A 126 11.40 -10.24 -26.52
N ASP A 127 11.86 -9.19 -25.84
CA ASP A 127 13.25 -8.95 -25.46
C ASP A 127 13.49 -9.05 -23.94
N GLY A 128 12.57 -9.64 -23.16
CA GLY A 128 12.75 -9.95 -21.73
C GLY A 128 11.84 -9.14 -20.79
N ILE A 129 12.45 -8.50 -19.79
CA ILE A 129 11.79 -7.58 -18.84
C ILE A 129 12.20 -6.16 -19.19
N LEU A 130 11.22 -5.28 -19.41
CA LEU A 130 11.46 -3.86 -19.54
C LEU A 130 11.67 -3.27 -18.14
N VAL A 131 12.89 -2.83 -17.86
CA VAL A 131 13.29 -2.17 -16.62
C VAL A 131 13.52 -0.70 -16.90
N TYR A 132 12.86 0.17 -16.13
CA TYR A 132 13.12 1.61 -16.17
C TYR A 132 14.17 1.94 -15.13
N CYS A 133 15.34 2.42 -15.59
CA CYS A 133 16.39 2.94 -14.73
C CYS A 133 16.30 4.47 -14.67
N PHE A 134 16.29 5.05 -13.47
CA PHE A 134 16.23 6.50 -13.30
C PHE A 134 16.79 6.92 -11.94
N ASN A 135 17.10 8.22 -11.81
CA ASN A 135 17.62 8.79 -10.57
C ASN A 135 16.50 9.16 -9.60
N SER A 136 16.75 8.89 -8.33
CA SER A 136 15.80 9.16 -7.25
C SER A 136 15.81 10.64 -6.90
N MET A 137 14.70 11.11 -6.33
CA MET A 137 14.72 12.37 -5.59
C MET A 137 15.34 12.15 -4.21
N ASP A 138 15.07 10.98 -3.63
CA ASP A 138 15.68 10.50 -2.40
C ASP A 138 15.67 8.97 -2.38
N TYR A 139 16.75 8.40 -1.85
CA TYR A 139 16.91 6.98 -1.65
C TYR A 139 17.43 6.74 -0.24
N GLY A 140 16.76 5.88 0.52
CA GLY A 140 17.19 5.57 1.87
C GLY A 140 16.64 4.27 2.42
N ASP A 141 17.38 3.71 3.36
CA ASP A 141 16.98 2.50 4.06
C ASP A 141 15.93 2.81 5.13
N ALA A 142 14.78 2.15 5.05
CA ALA A 142 13.72 2.18 6.05
C ALA A 142 13.69 0.88 6.86
N ASP A 143 13.55 1.00 8.18
CA ASP A 143 13.29 -0.15 9.05
C ASP A 143 11.84 -0.63 8.85
N ILE A 144 11.62 -1.94 8.90
CA ILE A 144 10.25 -2.49 8.75
C ILE A 144 9.30 -1.98 9.84
N SER A 145 9.81 -1.64 11.03
CA SER A 145 9.03 -1.01 12.10
C SER A 145 8.52 0.38 11.72
N ASP A 146 9.31 1.12 10.95
CA ASP A 146 8.95 2.47 10.51
C ASP A 146 7.91 2.37 9.41
N LEU A 147 8.10 1.45 8.45
CA LEU A 147 7.10 1.15 7.41
C LEU A 147 5.77 0.65 8.01
N LYS A 148 5.83 -0.18 9.05
CA LYS A 148 4.65 -0.63 9.80
C LYS A 148 3.86 0.52 10.39
N SER A 149 4.51 1.63 10.75
CA SER A 149 3.82 2.83 11.25
C SER A 149 3.02 3.56 10.16
N HIS A 150 3.32 3.31 8.89
CA HIS A 150 2.62 3.86 7.72
C HIS A 150 1.56 2.91 7.14
N ASN A 151 1.77 1.60 7.25
CA ASN A 151 0.73 0.58 7.07
C ASN A 151 1.00 -0.61 8.01
N PHE A 152 0.05 -0.88 8.93
CA PHE A 152 0.20 -1.91 9.96
C PHE A 152 0.50 -3.32 9.40
N TRP A 153 0.02 -3.61 8.19
CA TRP A 153 0.21 -4.90 7.52
C TRP A 153 1.54 -5.03 6.77
N CYS A 154 2.32 -3.95 6.67
CA CYS A 154 3.70 -4.02 6.21
C CYS A 154 4.65 -4.31 7.37
N ASP A 155 4.64 -5.56 7.84
CA ASP A 155 5.35 -5.96 9.07
C ASP A 155 6.31 -7.15 8.92
N ASP A 156 6.53 -7.59 7.68
CA ASP A 156 7.35 -8.75 7.35
C ASP A 156 8.31 -8.40 6.21
N LEU A 157 9.63 -8.50 6.45
CA LEU A 157 10.65 -8.26 5.44
C LEU A 157 10.52 -9.22 4.24
N GLY A 158 9.96 -10.42 4.44
CA GLY A 158 9.67 -11.38 3.37
C GLY A 158 8.47 -11.01 2.50
N LYS A 159 7.70 -9.98 2.86
CA LYS A 159 6.48 -9.52 2.16
C LYS A 159 6.57 -8.06 1.71
N THR A 160 7.78 -7.54 1.57
CA THR A 160 8.06 -6.16 1.15
C THR A 160 7.49 -5.81 -0.23
N GLN A 161 7.25 -6.79 -1.09
CA GLN A 161 6.60 -6.60 -2.39
C GLN A 161 5.06 -6.74 -2.35
N ALA A 162 4.47 -6.92 -1.17
CA ALA A 162 3.01 -6.98 -1.02
C ALA A 162 2.37 -5.59 -1.14
N ALA A 163 1.09 -5.54 -1.52
CA ALA A 163 0.38 -4.28 -1.77
C ALA A 163 0.36 -3.37 -0.53
N GLU A 164 0.27 -3.96 0.65
CA GLU A 164 0.27 -3.28 1.94
C GLU A 164 1.60 -2.54 2.19
N CYS A 165 2.72 -3.14 1.76
CA CYS A 165 4.02 -2.49 1.81
C CYS A 165 4.18 -1.39 0.76
N TYR A 166 3.62 -1.54 -0.45
CA TYR A 166 3.55 -0.43 -1.42
C TYR A 166 2.83 0.79 -0.84
N SER A 167 1.69 0.57 -0.19
CA SER A 167 0.98 1.64 0.54
C SER A 167 1.85 2.26 1.64
N ALA A 168 2.66 1.46 2.34
CA ALA A 168 3.60 1.98 3.35
C ALA A 168 4.71 2.84 2.72
N TYR A 169 5.32 2.42 1.60
CA TYR A 169 6.37 3.18 0.91
C TYR A 169 5.85 4.52 0.39
N HIS A 170 4.67 4.51 -0.23
CA HIS A 170 3.99 5.73 -0.67
C HIS A 170 3.82 6.72 0.48
N ARG A 171 3.23 6.28 1.60
CA ARG A 171 2.98 7.12 2.78
C ARG A 171 4.26 7.56 3.49
N TYR A 172 5.27 6.70 3.54
CA TYR A 172 6.61 7.03 4.05
C TYR A 172 7.23 8.18 3.25
N CYS A 173 7.21 8.10 1.91
CA CYS A 173 7.74 9.14 1.04
C CYS A 173 6.91 10.44 1.09
N ILE A 174 5.57 10.36 1.17
CA ILE A 174 4.71 11.53 1.43
C ILE A 174 5.09 12.22 2.73
N GLY A 175 5.35 11.46 3.80
CA GLY A 175 5.78 12.02 5.09
C GLY A 175 7.11 12.78 5.02
N LYS A 176 7.93 12.51 4.00
CA LYS A 176 9.20 13.21 3.71
C LYS A 176 9.06 14.34 2.70
N GLY A 177 7.85 14.59 2.18
CA GLY A 177 7.55 15.66 1.23
C GLY A 177 7.69 15.27 -0.25
N TYR A 178 7.62 13.98 -0.58
CA TYR A 178 7.63 13.45 -1.95
C TYR A 178 6.22 13.02 -2.42
N ASP A 179 6.04 12.80 -3.72
CA ASP A 179 4.75 12.36 -4.28
C ASP A 179 4.48 10.87 -4.08
N GLY A 180 5.54 10.06 -3.96
CA GLY A 180 5.40 8.62 -3.70
C GLY A 180 6.70 7.86 -3.60
N GLY A 181 6.60 6.53 -3.47
CA GLY A 181 7.76 5.66 -3.35
C GLY A 181 7.47 4.19 -3.60
N PHE A 182 8.55 3.43 -3.80
CA PHE A 182 8.52 1.99 -4.05
C PHE A 182 9.82 1.33 -3.56
N PRO A 183 9.83 0.01 -3.32
CA PRO A 183 11.01 -0.68 -2.79
C PRO A 183 12.06 -0.92 -3.88
N GLN A 184 13.32 -1.08 -3.48
CA GLN A 184 14.43 -1.43 -4.37
C GLN A 184 15.16 -2.69 -3.91
N GLU A 185 15.71 -2.67 -2.70
CA GLU A 185 16.50 -3.77 -2.18
C GLU A 185 16.07 -4.10 -0.75
N VAL A 186 16.07 -5.39 -0.42
CA VAL A 186 15.65 -5.88 0.89
C VAL A 186 16.80 -6.66 1.49
N GLN A 187 17.29 -6.18 2.64
CA GLN A 187 18.27 -6.88 3.46
C GLN A 187 17.78 -6.87 4.92
N LEU A 188 18.55 -6.28 5.84
CA LEU A 188 18.08 -5.99 7.20
C LEU A 188 17.08 -4.82 7.24
N LYS A 189 17.08 -4.00 6.19
CA LYS A 189 16.19 -2.86 5.95
C LYS A 189 15.68 -2.92 4.52
N VAL A 190 14.70 -2.08 4.21
CA VAL A 190 14.20 -1.91 2.85
C VAL A 190 14.74 -0.60 2.28
N GLY A 191 15.47 -0.68 1.18
CA GLY A 191 15.79 0.49 0.37
C GLY A 191 14.51 1.03 -0.27
N VAL A 192 14.11 2.24 0.11
CA VAL A 192 12.93 2.92 -0.41
C VAL A 192 13.36 4.05 -1.33
N PHE A 193 12.84 4.01 -2.55
CA PHE A 193 13.07 5.00 -3.58
C PHE A 193 11.89 5.96 -3.58
N CYS A 194 12.13 7.23 -3.23
CA CYS A 194 11.13 8.28 -3.28
C CYS A 194 11.28 9.14 -4.55
N PHE A 195 10.15 9.54 -5.12
CA PHE A 195 10.10 10.32 -6.35
C PHE A 195 9.14 11.52 -6.23
N ASN A 196 9.43 12.55 -7.02
CA ASN A 196 8.52 13.64 -7.33
C ASN A 196 8.07 13.50 -8.80
N ASP A 197 7.11 14.32 -9.19
CA ASP A 197 6.57 14.39 -10.56
C ASP A 197 5.68 13.19 -10.91
N GLY A 198 5.07 12.60 -9.88
CA GLY A 198 4.05 11.58 -10.00
C GLY A 198 2.66 12.21 -10.07
N ASN A 199 1.95 12.04 -11.19
CA ASN A 199 0.50 12.24 -11.15
C ASN A 199 -0.14 11.01 -10.51
N TYR A 200 -0.37 11.10 -9.20
CA TYR A 200 -1.10 10.07 -8.47
C TYR A 200 -2.56 10.06 -8.88
N ARG A 201 -3.09 8.88 -9.21
CA ARG A 201 -4.51 8.67 -9.52
C ARG A 201 -5.00 7.34 -9.02
N ASP A 202 -6.22 7.33 -8.51
CA ASP A 202 -6.98 6.12 -8.29
C ASP A 202 -7.65 5.68 -9.59
N VAL A 203 -7.31 4.48 -10.04
CA VAL A 203 -7.76 3.92 -11.31
C VAL A 203 -8.51 2.63 -11.07
N GLN A 204 -9.71 2.51 -11.63
CA GLN A 204 -10.53 1.32 -11.50
C GLN A 204 -9.84 0.10 -12.15
N ILE A 205 -9.89 -1.05 -11.50
CA ILE A 205 -9.40 -2.34 -12.05
C ILE A 205 -10.03 -2.60 -13.42
N SER A 206 -11.30 -2.24 -13.61
CA SER A 206 -11.99 -2.41 -14.90
C SER A 206 -11.36 -1.56 -16.02
N GLU A 207 -10.82 -0.39 -15.72
CA GLU A 207 -10.07 0.44 -16.67
C GLU A 207 -8.70 -0.18 -16.96
N LEU A 208 -7.97 -0.61 -15.92
CA LEU A 208 -6.64 -1.25 -16.06
C LEU A 208 -6.69 -2.55 -16.86
N LYS A 209 -7.76 -3.33 -16.69
CA LYS A 209 -8.04 -4.52 -17.50
C LYS A 209 -8.10 -4.22 -19.00
N GLY A 210 -8.46 -2.99 -19.37
CA GLY A 210 -8.42 -2.49 -20.75
C GLY A 210 -7.00 -2.36 -21.32
N TYR A 211 -5.99 -2.15 -20.47
CA TYR A 211 -4.57 -2.06 -20.85
C TYR A 211 -3.85 -3.41 -20.77
N HIS A 212 -4.25 -4.26 -19.81
CA HIS A 212 -3.78 -5.65 -19.73
C HIS A 212 -4.88 -6.57 -19.16
N PRO A 213 -5.42 -7.55 -19.92
CA PRO A 213 -6.54 -8.38 -19.46
C PRO A 213 -6.28 -9.20 -18.19
N GLY A 214 -5.01 -9.50 -17.89
CA GLY A 214 -4.60 -10.20 -16.68
C GLY A 214 -4.61 -9.35 -15.41
N CYS A 215 -4.72 -8.02 -15.53
CA CYS A 215 -4.94 -7.12 -14.40
C CYS A 215 -6.43 -7.00 -14.12
N ASP A 216 -7.01 -8.03 -13.51
CA ASP A 216 -8.46 -8.21 -13.36
C ASP A 216 -8.94 -8.36 -11.91
N GLY A 217 -8.08 -8.07 -10.93
CA GLY A 217 -8.41 -8.13 -9.51
C GLY A 217 -7.41 -7.37 -8.64
N LEU A 218 -7.87 -6.85 -7.50
CA LEU A 218 -7.04 -6.08 -6.57
C LEU A 218 -5.99 -6.94 -5.86
N GLU A 219 -6.23 -8.24 -5.72
CA GLU A 219 -5.27 -9.22 -5.20
C GLU A 219 -4.08 -9.43 -6.14
N LYS A 220 -4.20 -9.02 -7.40
CA LYS A 220 -3.16 -9.07 -8.42
C LYS A 220 -2.46 -7.73 -8.64
N SER A 221 -2.71 -6.73 -7.78
CA SER A 221 -2.13 -5.39 -7.93
C SER A 221 -0.60 -5.38 -8.03
N GLN A 222 0.07 -6.36 -7.43
CA GLN A 222 1.53 -6.51 -7.52
C GLN A 222 1.98 -7.58 -8.52
N SER A 223 1.08 -8.03 -9.41
CA SER A 223 1.39 -9.03 -10.42
C SER A 223 2.06 -8.41 -11.66
N PRO A 224 2.86 -9.18 -12.40
CA PRO A 224 3.45 -8.73 -13.67
C PRO A 224 2.44 -8.13 -14.66
N ASP A 225 1.26 -8.74 -14.75
CA ASP A 225 0.18 -8.30 -15.64
C ASP A 225 -0.35 -6.90 -15.26
N CYS A 226 -0.46 -6.62 -13.96
CA CYS A 226 -0.85 -5.31 -13.49
C CYS A 226 0.24 -4.25 -13.67
N TYR A 227 1.52 -4.59 -13.48
CA TYR A 227 2.61 -3.67 -13.81
C TYR A 227 2.59 -3.24 -15.28
N ALA A 228 2.36 -4.19 -16.20
CA ALA A 228 2.17 -3.88 -17.61
C ALA A 228 0.95 -2.98 -17.86
N ALA A 229 -0.16 -3.20 -17.13
CA ALA A 229 -1.33 -2.32 -17.21
C ALA A 229 -1.00 -0.89 -16.74
N TYR A 230 -0.31 -0.73 -15.62
CA TYR A 230 0.06 0.58 -15.07
C TYR A 230 0.97 1.35 -16.03
N HIS A 231 1.98 0.69 -16.57
CA HIS A 231 2.90 1.26 -17.54
C HIS A 231 2.16 1.82 -18.75
N ARG A 232 1.32 0.98 -19.38
CA ARG A 232 0.55 1.35 -20.57
C ARG A 232 -0.49 2.44 -20.29
N TYR A 233 -1.16 2.36 -19.14
CA TYR A 233 -2.08 3.41 -18.68
C TYR A 233 -1.34 4.75 -18.57
N CYS A 234 -0.19 4.78 -17.90
CA CYS A 234 0.57 6.01 -17.71
C CYS A 234 1.15 6.55 -19.05
N ILE A 235 1.59 5.68 -19.97
CA ILE A 235 1.97 6.08 -21.33
C ILE A 235 0.81 6.75 -22.07
N ASP A 236 -0.40 6.18 -22.01
CA ASP A 236 -1.60 6.78 -22.62
C ASP A 236 -1.90 8.18 -22.04
N LYS A 237 -1.58 8.40 -20.77
CA LYS A 237 -1.70 9.71 -20.11
C LYS A 237 -0.53 10.66 -20.36
N GLY A 238 0.44 10.28 -21.18
CA GLY A 238 1.59 11.11 -21.55
C GLY A 238 2.78 11.05 -20.58
N TYR A 239 2.81 10.07 -19.69
CA TYR A 239 3.93 9.81 -18.77
C TYR A 239 4.86 8.73 -19.35
N LYS A 240 5.95 8.43 -18.65
CA LYS A 240 6.95 7.45 -19.10
C LYS A 240 6.80 6.11 -18.42
N LEU A 241 6.40 6.11 -17.15
CA LEU A 241 6.24 4.90 -16.38
C LEU A 241 5.11 5.01 -15.35
N GLY A 242 4.62 3.86 -14.89
CA GLY A 242 3.58 3.74 -13.88
C GLY A 242 4.01 2.80 -12.77
N VAL A 243 3.85 3.24 -11.52
CA VAL A 243 4.10 2.40 -10.34
C VAL A 243 2.85 2.32 -9.49
N PRO A 244 2.50 1.13 -8.96
CA PRO A 244 1.43 1.06 -7.96
C PRO A 244 1.90 1.76 -6.70
N GLN A 245 0.98 2.45 -6.03
CA GLN A 245 1.26 3.22 -4.82
C GLN A 245 0.32 2.79 -3.70
N GLU A 246 -0.97 2.62 -3.97
CA GLU A 246 -1.93 2.12 -2.99
C GLU A 246 -2.94 1.17 -3.61
N LYS A 247 -3.51 0.31 -2.78
CA LYS A 247 -4.69 -0.49 -3.13
C LYS A 247 -5.93 0.18 -2.54
N GLY A 248 -6.90 0.51 -3.38
CA GLY A 248 -8.24 0.93 -2.97
C GLY A 248 -8.30 2.25 -2.22
N ARG A 249 -7.65 3.32 -2.70
CA ARG A 249 -7.84 4.66 -2.11
C ARG A 249 -9.15 5.27 -2.63
N ASP A 250 -10.24 4.65 -2.22
CA ASP A 250 -11.59 5.20 -2.14
C ASP A 250 -12.44 4.08 -1.53
N ILE A 251 -12.44 4.04 -0.20
CA ILE A 251 -13.62 3.98 0.68
C ILE A 251 -13.01 3.99 2.08
N TYR A 252 -12.95 5.16 2.73
CA TYR A 252 -12.84 5.25 4.19
C TYR A 252 -14.20 4.99 4.83
N ASP A 253 -15.00 4.03 4.33
CA ASP A 253 -16.17 3.52 5.06
C ASP A 253 -15.66 2.54 6.12
N GLN A 254 -14.84 3.09 7.02
CA GLN A 254 -14.38 2.41 8.20
C GLN A 254 -15.65 2.07 8.98
N LYS A 255 -16.17 0.86 8.79
CA LYS A 255 -17.15 0.30 9.70
C LYS A 255 -16.43 0.03 11.00
N LEU A 256 -16.31 1.06 11.83
CA LEU A 256 -15.98 0.89 13.23
C LEU A 256 -17.08 0.01 13.84
N ILE A 257 -16.80 -1.29 14.03
CA ILE A 257 -17.72 -2.21 14.68
C ILE A 257 -17.61 -1.96 16.18
N LEU A 258 -18.37 -0.97 16.64
CA LEU A 258 -18.52 -0.72 18.06
C LEU A 258 -19.36 -1.84 18.68
N ILE A 259 -18.70 -2.78 19.36
CA ILE A 259 -19.39 -3.81 20.14
C ILE A 259 -19.83 -3.16 21.45
N LYS A 260 -21.14 -2.88 21.54
CA LYS A 260 -21.79 -2.49 22.77
C LYS A 260 -22.15 -3.73 23.58
N TYR A 261 -21.61 -3.85 24.79
CA TYR A 261 -22.03 -4.87 25.74
C TYR A 261 -22.24 -4.28 27.14
N VAL A 262 -22.98 -5.00 27.97
CA VAL A 262 -23.15 -4.66 29.38
C VAL A 262 -22.19 -5.53 30.19
N ASP A 263 -21.31 -4.90 30.97
CA ASP A 263 -20.36 -5.63 31.81
C ASP A 263 -21.00 -6.19 33.10
N ALA A 264 -20.19 -6.84 33.93
CA ALA A 264 -20.66 -7.46 35.18
C ALA A 264 -21.19 -6.45 36.21
N ASP A 265 -20.79 -5.18 36.10
CA ASP A 265 -21.23 -4.08 36.97
C ASP A 265 -22.42 -3.33 36.38
N ASN A 266 -23.03 -3.89 35.33
CA ASN A 266 -24.17 -3.33 34.61
C ASN A 266 -23.86 -1.98 33.93
N GLN A 267 -22.59 -1.74 33.58
CA GLN A 267 -22.17 -0.59 32.81
C GLN A 267 -22.19 -0.91 31.32
N VAL A 268 -22.60 0.07 30.51
CA VAL A 268 -22.49 -0.02 29.05
C VAL A 268 -21.04 0.22 28.67
N VAL A 269 -20.40 -0.80 28.12
CA VAL A 269 -19.05 -0.72 27.58
C VAL A 269 -19.12 -0.79 26.06
N VAL A 270 -18.39 0.11 25.41
CA VAL A 270 -18.22 0.12 23.96
C VAL A 270 -16.76 -0.24 23.67
N LYS A 271 -16.56 -1.30 22.90
CA LYS A 271 -15.23 -1.68 22.39
C LYS A 271 -15.19 -1.51 20.87
N GLY A 272 -14.14 -0.86 20.38
CA GLY A 272 -13.82 -0.71 18.96
C GLY A 272 -12.96 -1.84 18.45
#